data_AF-A0A5B7BZU0-F1
#
_entry.id   AF-A0A5B7BZU0-F1
#
_cell.length_a   1.000
_cell.length_b   1.000
_cell.length_c   1.000
_cell.angle_alpha   90.00
_cell.angle_beta   90.00
_cell.angle_gamma   90.00
#
_symmetry.space_group_name_H-M   'P 1'
#
loop_
_entity.id
_entity.type
_entity.pdbx_description
1 polymer ?
#
loop_
_entity_poly.entity_id
_entity_poly.type
_entity_poly.pdbx_seq_one_letter_code
_entity_poly.pdbx_strand_id
1 'polypeptide(L)'
;GLKLPSYHEARVTFLKKEVDSVNASLEKYKNEWKRMRCTLMSDGWTDGKSRLLTNFLVNSPSGTVFLKSIDTSGVIKDAQELFELLNSLVEEIGEENVIQVV
;
A
#
# COMPACT_ATOMS: atom_id res chain seq x y z
N GLY A 1 25.05 23.32 -19.19
CA GLY A 1 23.65 23.13 -18.77
C GLY A 1 23.49 21.77 -18.10
N LEU A 2 22.46 21.57 -17.29
CA LEU A 2 22.17 20.26 -16.69
C LEU A 2 21.66 19.29 -17.76
N LYS A 3 22.19 18.06 -17.74
CA LYS A 3 21.74 16.99 -18.63
C LYS A 3 20.41 16.44 -18.12
N LEU A 4 19.41 16.36 -19.00
CA LEU A 4 18.12 15.77 -18.67
C LEU A 4 18.26 14.25 -18.44
N PRO A 5 17.48 13.68 -17.51
CA PRO A 5 17.33 12.23 -17.38
C PRO A 5 16.90 11.58 -18.69
N SER A 6 17.45 10.41 -18.98
CA SER A 6 16.85 9.48 -19.94
C SER A 6 15.57 8.86 -19.36
N TYR A 7 14.73 8.31 -20.25
CA TYR A 7 13.54 7.55 -19.86
C TYR A 7 13.87 6.38 -18.91
N HIS A 8 15.00 5.69 -19.13
CA HIS A 8 15.44 4.59 -18.29
C HIS A 8 15.84 5.06 -16.88
N GLU A 9 16.62 6.14 -16.78
CA GLU A 9 17.02 6.73 -15.51
C GLU A 9 15.80 7.20 -14.70
N ALA A 10 14.81 7.81 -15.35
CA ALA A 10 13.57 8.25 -14.71
C ALA A 10 12.77 7.07 -14.11
N ARG A 11 12.47 6.05 -14.92
CA ARG A 11 11.58 4.95 -14.51
C ARG A 11 12.23 3.92 -13.58
N VAL A 12 13.56 3.86 -13.51
CA VAL A 12 14.29 2.86 -12.70
C VAL A 12 15.01 3.55 -11.56
N THR A 13 16.05 4.32 -11.87
CA THR A 13 16.97 4.86 -10.86
C THR A 13 16.30 5.91 -9.99
N PHE A 14 15.68 6.92 -10.61
CA PHE A 14 15.03 8.00 -9.88
C PHE A 14 13.76 7.53 -9.20
N LEU A 15 12.93 6.72 -9.88
CA LEU A 15 11.75 6.14 -9.25
C LEU A 15 12.11 5.32 -8.00
N LYS A 16 13.10 4.42 -8.08
CA LYS A 16 13.54 3.64 -6.92
C LYS A 16 14.02 4.54 -5.78
N LYS A 17 14.82 5.56 -6.10
CA LYS A 17 15.32 6.51 -5.10
C LYS A 17 14.19 7.25 -4.39
N GLU A 18 13.16 7.69 -5.12
CA GLU A 18 12.00 8.37 -4.53
C GLU A 18 11.15 7.41 -3.69
N VAL A 19 10.95 6.16 -4.15
CA VAL A 19 10.27 5.13 -3.35
C VAL A 19 11.01 4.87 -2.03
N ASP A 20 12.33 4.71 -2.07
CA ASP A 20 13.14 4.50 -0.88
C ASP A 20 13.07 5.70 0.08
N SER A 21 13.09 6.92 -0.47
CA SER A 21 12.96 8.18 0.29
C SER A 21 11.59 8.31 0.98
N VAL A 22 10.51 7.97 0.27
CA VAL A 22 9.15 7.95 0.82
C VAL A 22 9.05 6.88 1.89
N ASN A 23 9.54 5.66 1.66
CA ASN A 23 9.52 4.58 2.64
C ASN A 23 10.25 4.96 3.93
N ALA A 24 11.43 5.58 3.83
CA ALA A 24 12.15 6.07 5.00
C ALA A 24 11.34 7.14 5.78
N SER A 25 10.64 8.02 5.05
CA SER A 25 9.77 9.04 5.66
C SER A 25 8.52 8.43 6.32
N LEU A 26 8.09 7.24 5.90
CA LEU A 26 6.92 6.54 6.42
C LEU A 26 7.21 5.77 7.73
N GLU A 27 8.47 5.53 8.08
CA GLU A 27 8.85 4.80 9.32
C GLU A 27 8.28 5.44 10.59
N LYS A 28 8.09 6.77 10.60
CA LYS A 28 7.45 7.47 11.72
C LYS A 28 6.00 7.02 11.95
N TYR A 29 5.25 6.72 10.87
CA TYR A 29 3.88 6.23 10.96
C TYR A 29 3.86 4.77 11.41
N LYS A 30 4.75 3.92 10.86
CA LYS A 30 4.88 2.52 11.28
C LYS A 30 5.18 2.38 12.77
N ASN A 31 6.06 3.22 13.31
CA ASN A 31 6.32 3.26 14.75
C ASN A 31 5.10 3.72 15.57
N GLU A 32 4.29 4.60 15.02
CA GLU A 32 3.06 5.04 15.68
C GLU A 32 1.95 3.99 15.64
N TRP A 33 1.82 3.22 14.56
CA TRP A 33 0.89 2.09 14.48
C TRP A 33 1.15 1.06 15.59
N LYS A 34 2.41 0.84 15.96
CA LYS A 34 2.77 -0.02 17.10
C LYS A 34 2.27 0.47 18.45
N ARG A 35 2.14 1.80 18.61
CA ARG A 35 1.75 2.45 19.86
C ARG A 35 0.25 2.70 19.95
N MET A 36 -0.35 3.20 18.87
CA MET A 36 -1.74 3.68 18.82
C MET A 36 -2.68 2.70 18.11
N ARG A 37 -2.12 1.65 17.52
CA ARG A 37 -2.81 0.74 16.59
C ARG A 37 -3.28 1.47 15.32
N CYS A 38 -3.77 0.71 14.36
CA CYS A 38 -4.22 1.23 13.08
C CYS A 38 -5.36 0.40 12.48
N THR A 39 -6.01 0.98 11.48
CA THR A 39 -7.03 0.35 10.66
C THR A 39 -6.49 0.12 9.27
N LEU A 40 -6.55 -1.12 8.77
CA LEU A 40 -6.35 -1.42 7.36
C LEU A 40 -7.63 -1.09 6.61
N MET A 41 -7.54 -0.30 5.55
CA MET A 41 -8.68 0.08 4.70
C MET A 41 -8.46 -0.47 3.30
N SER A 42 -9.50 -1.03 2.72
CA SER A 42 -9.55 -1.48 1.33
C SER A 42 -10.54 -0.65 0.53
N ASP A 43 -10.11 -0.16 -0.63
CA ASP A 43 -10.95 0.61 -1.57
C ASP A 43 -10.84 -0.02 -2.96
N GLY A 44 -11.88 -0.76 -3.33
CA GLY A 44 -11.97 -1.47 -4.60
C GLY A 44 -12.80 -0.72 -5.63
N TRP A 45 -12.25 -0.48 -6.82
CA TRP A 45 -13.01 0.06 -7.95
C TRP A 45 -12.73 -0.73 -9.23
N THR A 46 -13.70 -0.70 -10.14
CA THR A 46 -13.55 -1.25 -11.48
C THR A 46 -13.20 -0.12 -12.44
N ASP A 47 -12.12 -0.29 -13.21
CA ASP A 47 -11.74 0.68 -14.23
C ASP A 47 -12.59 0.56 -15.51
N GLY A 48 -12.42 1.50 -16.44
CA GLY A 48 -13.14 1.49 -17.73
C GLY A 48 -12.82 0.32 -18.66
N LYS A 49 -11.90 -0.58 -18.28
CA LYS A 49 -11.52 -1.80 -19.00
C LYS A 49 -11.94 -3.07 -18.24
N SER A 50 -12.83 -2.93 -17.26
CA SER A 50 -13.29 -4.03 -16.41
C SER A 50 -12.19 -4.68 -15.57
N ARG A 51 -11.11 -3.94 -15.27
CA ARG A 51 -10.10 -4.38 -14.30
C ARG A 51 -10.52 -3.95 -12.91
N LEU A 52 -10.50 -4.89 -11.97
CA LEU A 52 -10.67 -4.62 -10.56
C LEU A 52 -9.32 -4.18 -9.98
N LEU A 53 -9.27 -2.98 -9.42
CA LEU A 53 -8.12 -2.45 -8.71
C LEU A 53 -8.52 -2.20 -7.27
N THR A 54 -7.70 -2.63 -6.34
CA THR A 54 -7.92 -2.43 -4.91
C THR A 54 -6.76 -1.67 -4.30
N ASN A 55 -7.06 -0.50 -3.74
CA ASN A 55 -6.12 0.28 -2.94
C ASN A 55 -6.17 -0.18 -1.49
N PHE A 56 -5.01 -0.31 -0.87
CA PHE A 56 -4.86 -0.59 0.54
C PHE A 56 -4.23 0.61 1.23
N LEU A 57 -4.90 1.09 2.27
CA LEU A 57 -4.46 2.22 3.08
C LEU A 57 -4.39 1.81 4.54
N VAL A 58 -3.49 2.44 5.29
CA VAL A 58 -3.40 2.28 6.74
C VAL A 58 -3.77 3.60 7.38
N ASN A 59 -4.83 3.61 8.19
CA ASN A 59 -5.29 4.79 8.89
C ASN A 59 -4.93 4.71 10.38
N SER A 60 -4.38 5.80 10.91
CA SER A 60 -4.11 5.97 12.34
C SER A 60 -4.36 7.42 12.76
N PRO A 61 -4.33 7.75 14.07
CA PRO A 61 -4.42 9.13 14.53
C PRO A 61 -3.38 10.08 13.93
N SER A 62 -2.26 9.55 13.46
CA SER A 62 -1.21 10.33 12.78
C SER A 62 -1.51 10.64 11.32
N GLY A 63 -2.53 10.00 10.74
CA GLY A 63 -2.99 10.19 9.36
C GLY A 63 -3.14 8.89 8.59
N THR A 64 -3.50 9.02 7.31
CA THR A 64 -3.67 7.90 6.39
C THR A 64 -2.44 7.74 5.51
N VAL A 65 -1.94 6.50 5.39
CA VAL A 65 -0.83 6.12 4.54
C VAL A 65 -1.32 5.20 3.44
N PHE A 66 -0.99 5.52 2.19
CA PHE A 66 -1.16 4.59 1.08
C PHE A 66 -0.12 3.47 1.18
N LEU A 67 -0.57 2.22 1.31
CA LEU A 67 0.32 1.06 1.42
C LEU A 67 0.69 0.53 0.04
N LYS A 68 -0.33 0.14 -0.75
CA LYS A 68 -0.15 -0.37 -2.12
C LYS A 68 -1.49 -0.42 -2.86
N SER A 69 -1.41 -0.60 -4.18
CA SER A 69 -2.55 -0.91 -5.04
C SER A 69 -2.30 -2.23 -5.75
N ILE A 70 -3.32 -3.09 -5.83
CA ILE A 70 -3.23 -4.43 -6.41
C ILE A 70 -4.30 -4.57 -7.50
N ASP A 71 -3.90 -5.12 -8.65
CA ASP A 71 -4.84 -5.60 -9.66
C ASP A 71 -5.46 -6.91 -9.16
N THR A 72 -6.73 -6.83 -8.76
CA THR A 72 -7.48 -7.92 -8.16
C THR A 72 -8.36 -8.66 -9.17
N SER A 73 -8.33 -8.27 -10.45
CA SER A 73 -9.16 -8.83 -11.54
C SER A 73 -9.03 -10.34 -11.72
N GLY A 74 -7.88 -10.92 -11.36
CA GLY A 74 -7.62 -12.37 -11.41
C GLY A 74 -7.19 -12.98 -10.08
N VAL A 75 -7.09 -12.17 -9.03
CA VAL A 75 -6.61 -12.57 -7.70
C VAL A 75 -7.76 -12.89 -6.77
N ILE A 76 -8.91 -12.21 -6.90
CA ILE A 76 -10.05 -12.39 -6.01
C ILE A 76 -11.20 -13.01 -6.81
N LYS A 77 -11.39 -14.32 -6.67
CA LYS A 77 -12.50 -15.07 -7.25
C LYS A 77 -13.55 -15.45 -6.21
N ASP A 78 -13.14 -15.53 -4.94
CA ASP A 78 -14.00 -15.84 -3.82
C ASP A 78 -13.55 -15.15 -2.51
N ALA A 79 -14.31 -15.39 -1.44
CA ALA A 79 -14.04 -14.79 -0.13
C ALA A 79 -12.74 -15.31 0.51
N GLN A 80 -12.28 -16.52 0.15
CA GLN A 80 -11.07 -17.11 0.71
C GLN A 80 -9.83 -16.42 0.14
N GLU A 81 -9.77 -16.20 -1.17
CA GLU A 81 -8.67 -15.46 -1.81
C GLU A 81 -8.59 -14.01 -1.30
N LEU A 82 -9.74 -13.35 -1.08
CA LEU A 82 -9.77 -12.02 -0.46
C LEU A 82 -9.25 -12.05 0.99
N PHE A 83 -9.66 -13.05 1.78
CA PHE A 83 -9.20 -13.19 3.15
C PHE A 83 -7.68 -13.39 3.22
N GLU A 84 -7.12 -14.27 2.39
CA GLU A 84 -5.67 -14.51 2.33
C GLU A 84 -4.90 -13.25 1.94
N LEU A 85 -5.43 -12.47 0.99
CA LEU A 85 -4.86 -11.19 0.61
C LEU A 85 -4.84 -10.22 1.80
N LEU A 86 -5.99 -10.03 2.47
CA LEU A 86 -6.08 -9.15 3.63
C LEU A 86 -5.19 -9.63 4.78
N ASN A 87 -5.15 -10.93 5.04
CA ASN A 87 -4.30 -11.53 6.06
C ASN A 87 -2.81 -11.25 5.80
N SER A 88 -2.36 -11.41 4.54
CA SER A 88 -0.96 -11.09 4.18
C SER A 88 -0.58 -9.62 4.41
N LEU A 89 -1.54 -8.70 4.22
CA LEU A 89 -1.33 -7.27 4.48
C LEU A 89 -1.32 -6.95 5.98
N VAL A 90 -2.16 -7.64 6.76
CA VAL A 90 -2.15 -7.54 8.22
C VAL A 90 -0.83 -8.08 8.77
N GLU A 91 -0.32 -9.21 8.28
CA GLU A 91 0.99 -9.76 8.64
C GLU A 91 2.14 -8.79 8.30
N GLU A 92 2.08 -8.12 7.15
CA GLU A 92 3.08 -7.11 6.74
C GLU A 92 3.09 -5.88 7.67
N ILE A 93 1.93 -5.47 8.18
CA ILE A 93 1.78 -4.38 9.16
C ILE A 93 2.16 -4.84 10.58
N GLY A 94 2.02 -6.14 10.86
CA GLY A 94 2.09 -6.75 12.19
C GLY A 94 0.68 -6.87 12.79
N GLU A 95 0.22 -8.10 13.00
CA GLU A 95 -1.13 -8.43 13.47
C GLU A 95 -1.49 -7.68 14.75
N GLU A 96 -0.55 -7.53 15.67
CA GLU A 96 -0.79 -6.84 16.93
C GLU A 96 -1.14 -5.35 16.70
N ASN A 97 -0.67 -4.75 15.61
CA ASN A 97 -0.82 -3.33 15.31
C ASN A 97 -2.17 -3.00 14.65
N VAL A 98 -2.89 -3.99 14.11
CA VAL A 98 -4.15 -3.81 13.41
C VAL A 98 -5.32 -4.11 14.33
N ILE A 99 -6.21 -3.14 14.53
CA ILE A 99 -7.43 -3.33 15.35
C ILE A 99 -8.69 -3.53 14.51
N GLN A 100 -8.63 -3.21 13.22
CA GLN A 100 -9.78 -3.28 12.33
C GLN A 100 -9.33 -3.35 10.87
N VAL A 101 -10.10 -4.08 10.06
CA VAL A 101 -10.08 -4.01 8.60
C VAL A 101 -11.42 -3.44 8.12
N VAL A 102 -11.40 -2.47 7.20
CA VAL A 102 -12.57 -1.77 6.64
C VAL A 102 -12.62 -1.89 5.12
#